data_AF-A0A920HFY1-F1
#
_entry.id   AF-A0A920HFY1-F1
#
_cell.length_a   1.000
_cell.length_b   1.000
_cell.length_c   1.000
_cell.angle_alpha   90.00
_cell.angle_beta   90.00
_cell.angle_gamma   90.00
#
_symmetry.space_group_name_H-M   'P 1'
#
loop_
_entity.id
_entity.type
_entity.pdbx_description
1 polymer ?
#
loop_
_entity_poly.entity_id
_entity_poly.type
_entity_poly.pdbx_seq_one_letter_code
_entity_poly.pdbx_strand_id
1 'polypeptide(L)'
;MFDGKRSVAEKIVYGAFDQIGSKSGIEPTKIFHDALENVRPHLRCVSSSRGATYQVPVEVRADRAQALAIRWLIDSSRRRGRPPWWVVYRAS
;
A
#
# COMPACT_ATOMS: atom_id res chain seq x y z
N MET A 1 -2.46 9.17 4.99
CA MET A 1 -3.05 10.47 5.36
C MET A 1 -1.94 11.50 5.45
N PHE A 2 -2.13 12.69 4.88
CA PHE A 2 -1.23 13.84 5.07
C PHE A 2 -1.93 14.87 5.96
N ASP A 3 -1.17 15.56 6.80
CA ASP A 3 -1.64 16.68 7.64
C ASP A 3 -2.87 16.38 8.50
N GLY A 4 -3.06 15.12 8.94
CA GLY A 4 -4.22 14.76 9.77
C GLY A 4 -5.57 14.77 9.06
N LYS A 5 -5.62 14.95 7.72
CA LYS A 5 -6.87 15.08 6.95
C LYS A 5 -7.58 13.73 6.76
N ARG A 6 -8.28 13.27 7.80
CA ARG A 6 -9.00 11.99 7.83
C ARG A 6 -10.12 11.92 6.80
N SER A 7 -10.98 12.93 6.74
CA SER A 7 -12.13 12.96 5.82
C SER A 7 -11.71 12.87 4.35
N VAL A 8 -10.62 13.56 3.96
CA VAL A 8 -10.10 13.50 2.59
C VAL A 8 -9.50 12.13 2.28
N ALA A 9 -8.79 11.52 3.23
CA ALA A 9 -8.23 10.19 3.06
C ALA A 9 -9.32 9.12 2.89
N GLU A 10 -10.39 9.19 3.69
CA GLU A 10 -11.54 8.28 3.59
C GLU A 10 -12.22 8.38 2.23
N LYS A 11 -12.50 9.60 1.75
CA LYS A 11 -13.08 9.83 0.41
C LYS A 11 -12.26 9.19 -0.71
N ILE A 12 -10.93 9.30 -0.64
CA ILE A 12 -10.03 8.70 -1.65
C ILE A 12 -10.11 7.17 -1.61
N VAL A 13 -10.14 6.57 -0.43
CA VAL A 13 -10.20 5.11 -0.27
C VAL A 13 -11.53 4.56 -0.80
N TYR A 14 -12.65 5.14 -0.38
CA TYR A 14 -13.97 4.69 -0.86
C TYR A 14 -14.15 4.94 -2.36
N GLY A 15 -13.68 6.07 -2.88
CA GLY A 15 -13.69 6.34 -4.32
C GLY A 15 -12.84 5.35 -5.13
N ALA A 16 -11.73 4.84 -4.56
CA ALA A 16 -10.94 3.80 -5.20
C ALA A 16 -11.68 2.45 -5.22
N PHE A 17 -12.40 2.09 -4.16
CA PHE A 17 -13.20 0.87 -4.12
C PHE A 17 -14.36 0.88 -5.12
N ASP A 18 -15.01 2.03 -5.31
CA ASP A 18 -16.06 2.19 -6.32
C ASP A 18 -15.51 1.97 -7.75
N GLN A 19 -14.33 2.50 -8.05
CA GLN A 19 -13.65 2.26 -9.33
C GLN A 19 -13.26 0.80 -9.55
N ILE A 20 -12.86 0.10 -8.49
CA ILE A 20 -12.52 -1.33 -8.56
C ILE A 20 -13.79 -2.15 -8.80
N GLY A 21 -14.87 -1.87 -8.05
CA GLY A 21 -16.16 -2.53 -8.22
C GLY A 21 -16.72 -2.34 -9.64
N SER A 22 -16.64 -1.13 -10.17
CA SER A 22 -17.09 -0.81 -11.53
C SER A 22 -16.32 -1.56 -12.63
N LYS A 23 -15.03 -1.87 -12.40
CA LYS A 23 -14.17 -2.53 -13.40
C LYS A 23 -14.23 -4.05 -13.33
N SER A 24 -14.30 -4.60 -12.12
CA SER A 24 -14.12 -6.03 -11.89
C SER A 24 -15.44 -6.78 -11.69
N GLY A 25 -16.54 -6.09 -11.34
CA GLY A 25 -17.83 -6.72 -11.04
C GLY A 25 -17.80 -7.67 -9.84
N ILE A 26 -16.69 -7.69 -9.10
CA ILE A 26 -16.46 -8.50 -7.90
C ILE A 26 -16.36 -7.56 -6.71
N GLU A 27 -16.77 -8.04 -5.53
CA GLU A 27 -16.66 -7.32 -4.26
C GLU A 27 -15.26 -6.69 -4.08
N PRO A 28 -15.16 -5.36 -4.00
CA PRO A 28 -13.88 -4.64 -3.97
C PRO A 28 -13.05 -5.00 -2.73
N THR A 29 -13.72 -5.39 -1.64
CA THR A 29 -13.09 -5.85 -0.41
C THR A 29 -12.29 -7.14 -0.62
N LYS A 30 -12.81 -8.10 -1.41
CA LYS A 30 -12.10 -9.36 -1.70
C LYS A 30 -10.84 -9.10 -2.52
N ILE A 31 -10.97 -8.31 -3.58
CA ILE A 31 -9.84 -7.90 -4.43
C ILE A 31 -8.75 -7.21 -3.60
N PHE A 32 -9.15 -6.39 -2.64
CA PHE A 32 -8.20 -5.72 -1.75
C PHE A 32 -7.45 -6.70 -0.85
N HIS A 33 -8.12 -7.70 -0.29
CA HIS A 33 -7.47 -8.73 0.52
C HIS A 33 -6.52 -9.59 -0.31
N ASP A 34 -6.95 -10.02 -1.50
CA ASP A 34 -6.11 -10.79 -2.43
C ASP A 34 -4.87 -9.99 -2.85
N ALA A 35 -5.05 -8.69 -3.15
CA ALA A 35 -3.94 -7.79 -3.45
C ALA A 35 -2.99 -7.61 -2.27
N LEU A 36 -3.50 -7.52 -1.04
CA LEU A 36 -2.67 -7.43 0.16
C LEU A 36 -1.86 -8.69 0.40
N GLU A 37 -2.44 -9.87 0.17
CA GLU A 37 -1.73 -11.14 0.31
C GLU A 37 -0.56 -11.25 -0.68
N ASN A 38 -0.77 -10.83 -1.92
CA ASN A 38 0.28 -10.80 -2.95
C ASN A 38 1.44 -9.84 -2.64
N VAL A 39 1.16 -8.73 -1.95
CA VAL A 39 2.17 -7.70 -1.64
C VAL A 39 2.87 -7.97 -0.30
N ARG A 40 2.38 -8.93 0.50
CA ARG A 40 2.88 -9.23 1.84
C ARG A 40 4.29 -9.84 1.80
N PRO A 41 5.29 -9.25 2.47
CA PRO A 41 6.61 -9.86 2.59
C PRO A 41 6.64 -10.94 3.68
N HIS A 42 7.23 -12.09 3.35
CA HIS A 42 7.47 -13.18 4.30
C HIS A 42 8.84 -13.04 4.99
N LEU A 43 9.88 -12.70 4.21
CA LEU A 43 11.24 -12.58 4.71
C LEU A 43 11.74 -11.13 4.68
N ARG A 44 12.51 -10.76 5.69
CA ARG A 44 13.33 -9.54 5.70
C ARG A 44 14.79 -9.90 5.85
N CYS A 45 15.64 -9.10 5.24
CA CYS A 45 17.08 -9.19 5.47
C CYS A 45 17.47 -8.41 6.73
N VAL A 46 18.30 -9.02 7.56
CA VAL A 46 18.97 -8.38 8.69
C VAL A 46 20.48 -8.52 8.47
N SER A 47 21.22 -7.42 8.66
CA SER A 47 22.67 -7.44 8.58
C SER A 47 23.26 -8.23 9.75
N SER A 48 24.06 -9.25 9.45
CA SER A 48 24.89 -9.95 10.44
C SER A 48 26.34 -9.52 10.30
N SER A 49 27.04 -9.40 11.44
CA SER A 49 28.44 -8.96 11.51
C SER A 49 29.35 -10.05 12.07
N ARG A 50 29.36 -11.24 11.45
CA ARG A 50 30.33 -12.31 11.77
C ARG A 50 31.48 -12.32 10.77
N GLY A 51 32.30 -11.26 10.77
CA GLY A 51 33.53 -11.15 9.97
C GLY A 51 33.40 -10.45 8.61
N ALA A 52 32.23 -10.55 7.96
CA ALA A 52 31.84 -9.75 6.79
C ALA A 52 30.34 -9.44 6.88
N THR A 53 29.88 -8.33 6.29
CA THR A 53 28.46 -7.96 6.33
C THR A 53 27.66 -8.83 5.37
N TYR A 54 27.00 -9.87 5.88
CA TYR A 54 26.05 -10.69 5.11
C TYR A 54 24.61 -10.43 5.55
N GLN A 55 23.67 -10.62 4.63
CA GLN A 55 22.24 -10.47 4.87
C GLN A 55 21.67 -11.82 5.30
N VAL A 56 21.15 -11.90 6.52
CA VAL A 56 20.46 -13.08 7.04
C VAL A 56 18.96 -12.91 6.82
N PRO A 57 18.28 -13.87 6.16
CA PRO A 57 16.84 -13.86 6.05
C PRO A 57 16.21 -14.19 7.41
N VAL A 58 15.26 -13.36 7.83
CA VAL A 58 14.48 -13.53 9.05
C VAL A 58 13.01 -13.39 8.70
N GLU A 59 12.17 -14.25 9.27
CA GLU A 59 10.71 -14.20 9.08
C GLU A 59 10.13 -12.89 9.65
N VAL A 60 9.23 -12.28 8.88
CA VAL A 60 8.54 -11.05 9.28
C VAL A 60 7.29 -11.43 10.07
N ARG A 61 7.15 -10.88 11.28
CA ARG A 61 5.91 -11.04 12.08
C ARG A 61 4.69 -10.55 11.28
N ALA A 62 3.56 -11.28 11.38
CA ALA A 62 2.36 -11.03 10.59
C ALA A 62 1.88 -9.56 10.62
N ASP A 63 1.81 -8.94 11.80
CA ASP A 63 1.38 -7.53 11.95
C ASP A 63 2.28 -6.57 11.17
N ARG A 64 3.59 -6.82 11.18
CA ARG A 64 4.57 -6.02 10.46
C ARG A 64 4.48 -6.25 8.96
N ALA A 65 4.24 -7.48 8.53
CA ALA A 65 4.07 -7.83 7.13
C ALA A 65 2.85 -7.12 6.53
N GLN A 66 1.72 -7.09 7.25
CA GLN A 66 0.52 -6.36 6.84
C GLN A 66 0.78 -4.84 6.76
N ALA A 67 1.44 -4.26 7.77
CA ALA A 67 1.77 -2.84 7.76
C ALA A 67 2.72 -2.45 6.61
N LEU A 68 3.70 -3.32 6.28
CA LEU A 68 4.61 -3.12 5.15
C LEU A 68 3.87 -3.20 3.82
N ALA A 69 2.96 -4.17 3.65
CA ALA A 69 2.17 -4.33 2.44
C ALA A 69 1.35 -3.06 2.14
N ILE A 70 0.62 -2.55 3.14
CA ILE A 70 -0.15 -1.31 3.02
C ILE A 70 0.77 -0.13 2.69
N ARG A 71 1.93 -0.04 3.36
CA ARG A 71 2.89 1.05 3.12
C ARG A 71 3.43 1.03 1.69
N TRP A 72 3.77 -0.14 1.16
CA TRP A 72 4.23 -0.29 -0.22
C TRP A 72 3.15 0.03 -1.24
N LEU A 73 1.90 -0.36 -0.98
CA LEU A 73 0.78 -0.03 -1.84
C LEU A 73 0.56 1.49 -1.95
N ILE A 74 0.61 2.19 -0.81
CA ILE A 74 0.52 3.66 -0.76
C ILE A 74 1.70 4.31 -1.48
N ASP A 75 2.92 3.82 -1.26
CA ASP A 75 4.13 4.36 -1.87
C ASP A 75 4.15 4.14 -3.39
N SER A 76 3.77 2.95 -3.85
CA SER A 76 3.61 2.62 -5.27
C SER A 76 2.56 3.51 -5.94
N SER A 77 1.40 3.69 -5.30
CA SER A 77 0.34 4.58 -5.79
C SER A 77 0.81 6.03 -5.96
N ARG A 78 1.64 6.52 -5.03
CA ARG A 78 2.24 7.86 -5.11
C ARG A 78 3.29 7.98 -6.21
N ARG A 79 4.13 6.97 -6.37
CA ARG A 79 5.18 6.93 -7.41
C ARG A 79 4.62 6.86 -8.83
N ARG A 80 3.44 6.26 -9.01
CA ARG A 80 2.84 6.04 -10.33
C ARG A 80 2.45 7.33 -11.08
N GLY A 81 2.61 8.51 -10.47
CA GLY A 81 2.34 9.79 -11.11
C GLY A 81 0.85 10.13 -11.10
N ARG A 82 0.55 11.40 -10.83
CA ARG A 82 -0.80 11.93 -10.65
C ARG A 82 -1.54 11.94 -12.00
N PRO A 83 -2.74 11.37 -12.12
CA PRO A 83 -3.54 11.56 -13.32
C PRO A 83 -4.02 13.03 -13.44
N PRO A 84 -4.19 13.56 -14.66
CA PRO A 84 -4.33 15.00 -14.92
C PRO A 84 -5.53 15.70 -14.22
N TRP A 85 -6.62 14.99 -13.92
CA TRP A 85 -7.80 15.55 -13.25
C TRP A 85 -7.56 16.04 -11.82
N TRP A 86 -6.44 15.64 -11.22
CA TRP A 86 -6.13 15.99 -9.85
C TRP A 86 -5.68 17.45 -9.70
N VAL A 87 -5.21 18.12 -10.77
CA VAL A 87 -4.86 19.56 -10.75
C VAL A 87 -6.10 20.41 -10.43
N VAL A 88 -7.29 19.94 -10.80
CA VAL A 88 -8.57 20.64 -10.56
C VAL A 88 -8.89 20.77 -9.07
N TYR A 89 -8.48 19.82 -8.24
CA TYR A 89 -8.82 19.79 -6.81
C TYR A 89 -7.86 20.58 -5.90
N ARG A 90 -6.87 21.30 -6.47
CA ARG A 90 -5.93 22.14 -5.68
C ARG A 90 -6.19 23.64 -5.82
N ALA A 91 -7.21 24.05 -6.59
CA ALA A 91 -7.49 25.45 -6.92
C ALA A 91 -8.80 25.99 -6.34
N SER A 92 -9.43 25.28 -5.40
CA SER A 92 -10.68 25.68 -4.74
C SER A 92 -10.63 25.40 -3.25
#